data_AF-A0A9W4HR99-F1
#
_entry.id   AF-A0A9W4HR99-F1
#
_cell.length_a   1.000
_cell.length_b   1.000
_cell.length_c   1.000
_cell.angle_alpha   90.00
_cell.angle_beta   90.00
_cell.angle_gamma   90.00
#
_symmetry.space_group_name_H-M   'P 1'
#
loop_
_entity.id
_entity.type
_entity.pdbx_description
1 polymer ?
#
loop_
_entity_poly.entity_id
_entity_poly.type
_entity_poly.pdbx_seq_one_letter_code
_entity_poly.pdbx_strand_id
1 'polypeptide(L)'
;MRTGAAIRIPEIYAVFGVPDRLYLIMEFIQTDHIASDLQRARAISDIASIEVPLDISPGPVGGGCIHMTNFWDDGISDVDYPSIQDLAGHLNRVLEVFARHRKLDRIDFSHERMVCCYTDLKKAHFLVDADGQLWVSAFRQVNFLPETFMYFALSKQLVSRDSLPPEYYGMIPITSTQNLQALSAARLVSGR
;
A
#
# COMPACT_ATOMS: atom_id res chain seq x y z
N MET A 1 1.97 -25.00 -12.83
CA MET A 1 2.96 -24.24 -13.62
C MET A 1 2.45 -22.80 -13.73
N ARG A 2 2.99 -21.86 -12.96
CA ARG A 2 2.61 -20.44 -13.03
C ARG A 2 3.40 -19.80 -14.18
N THR A 3 2.79 -19.72 -15.36
CA THR A 3 3.23 -18.88 -16.48
C THR A 3 2.40 -17.59 -16.47
N GLY A 4 2.54 -16.81 -15.40
CA GLY A 4 2.18 -15.39 -15.42
C GLY A 4 3.48 -14.62 -15.56
N ALA A 5 3.59 -13.75 -16.56
CA ALA A 5 4.77 -12.89 -16.68
C ALA A 5 4.98 -12.17 -15.34
N ALA A 6 6.12 -12.42 -14.69
CA ALA A 6 6.48 -11.73 -13.47
C ALA A 6 6.49 -10.23 -13.77
N ILE A 7 5.92 -9.42 -12.88
CA ILE A 7 6.02 -7.97 -13.00
C ILE A 7 7.49 -7.55 -13.03
N ARG A 8 7.81 -6.53 -13.83
CA ARG A 8 9.11 -5.86 -13.78
C ARG A 8 8.97 -4.50 -13.09
N ILE A 9 10.04 -4.11 -12.42
CA ILE A 9 10.20 -2.78 -11.83
C ILE A 9 11.42 -2.13 -12.48
N PRO A 10 11.43 -0.80 -12.70
CA PRO A 10 12.59 -0.11 -13.26
C PRO A 10 13.82 -0.33 -12.40
N GLU A 11 14.92 -0.73 -13.03
CA GLU A 11 16.21 -0.77 -12.34
C GLU A 11 16.66 0.62 -11.95
N ILE A 12 17.18 0.79 -10.73
CA ILE A 12 17.74 2.06 -10.26
C ILE A 12 19.23 2.06 -10.55
N TYR A 13 19.68 2.96 -11.43
CA TYR A 13 21.09 3.11 -11.80
C TYR A 13 21.87 4.01 -10.84
N ALA A 14 21.23 5.07 -10.33
CA ALA A 14 21.86 5.98 -9.38
C ALA A 14 20.84 6.70 -8.50
N VAL A 15 21.26 6.97 -7.26
CA VAL A 15 20.56 7.81 -6.30
C VAL A 15 21.54 8.86 -5.79
N PHE A 16 21.19 10.13 -5.86
CA PHE A 16 22.00 11.21 -5.29
C PHE A 16 21.12 12.37 -4.85
N GLY A 17 21.59 13.16 -3.90
CA GLY A 17 20.82 14.26 -3.34
C GLY A 17 21.63 15.53 -3.15
N VAL A 18 20.91 16.64 -3.11
CA VAL A 18 21.33 17.92 -2.54
C VAL A 18 20.42 18.21 -1.34
N PRO A 19 20.72 19.17 -0.43
CA PRO A 19 20.03 19.30 0.85
C PRO A 19 18.50 19.21 0.81
N ASP A 20 17.85 19.71 -0.24
CA ASP A 20 16.39 19.72 -0.37
C ASP A 20 15.85 18.90 -1.54
N ARG A 21 16.67 18.09 -2.23
CA ARG A 21 16.23 17.32 -3.40
C ARG A 21 16.93 15.99 -3.51
N LEU A 22 16.14 14.96 -3.82
CA LEU A 22 16.63 13.64 -4.20
C LEU A 22 16.43 13.45 -5.70
N TYR A 23 17.46 12.95 -6.37
CA TYR A 23 17.44 12.57 -7.77
C TYR A 23 17.58 11.06 -7.87
N LEU A 24 16.77 10.48 -8.74
CA LEU A 24 16.72 9.06 -9.02
C LEU A 24 16.90 8.87 -10.51
N ILE A 25 17.96 8.18 -10.92
CA ILE A 25 18.18 7.75 -12.31
C ILE A 25 17.81 6.27 -12.38
N MET A 26 16.89 5.94 -13.27
CA MET A 26 16.36 4.58 -13.42
C MET A 26 16.17 4.20 -14.89
N GLU A 27 15.94 2.91 -15.11
CA GLU A 27 15.57 2.33 -16.39
C GLU A 27 14.39 3.10 -17.00
N PHE A 28 14.60 3.58 -18.22
CA PHE A 28 13.52 4.20 -18.98
C PHE A 28 12.63 3.10 -19.56
N ILE A 29 11.35 3.11 -19.19
CA ILE A 29 10.37 2.16 -19.70
C ILE A 29 9.76 2.74 -20.97
N GLN A 30 10.03 2.11 -22.12
CA GLN A 30 9.31 2.43 -23.35
C GLN A 30 7.92 1.78 -23.31
N THR A 31 6.91 2.60 -23.00
CA THR A 31 5.53 2.12 -22.82
C THR A 31 4.75 2.12 -24.13
N ASP A 32 3.93 1.10 -24.35
CA ASP A 32 2.93 1.06 -25.41
C ASP A 32 1.56 1.52 -24.90
N HIS A 33 1.09 0.96 -23.78
CA HIS A 33 -0.21 1.31 -23.17
C HIS A 33 -0.25 1.12 -21.65
N ILE A 34 -1.33 1.60 -21.03
CA ILE A 34 -1.64 1.38 -19.62
C ILE A 34 -2.25 -0.02 -19.44
N ALA A 35 -1.83 -0.72 -18.39
CA ALA A 35 -2.30 -2.07 -18.10
C ALA A 35 -3.83 -2.14 -17.88
N SER A 36 -4.45 -3.23 -18.35
CA SER A 36 -5.85 -3.57 -18.05
C SER A 36 -6.08 -3.81 -16.55
N ASP A 37 -7.32 -3.72 -16.08
CA ASP A 37 -7.65 -3.98 -14.66
C ASP A 37 -7.28 -5.42 -14.24
N LEU A 38 -7.39 -6.40 -15.15
CA LEU A 38 -6.94 -7.77 -14.91
C LEU A 38 -5.41 -7.85 -14.70
N GLN A 39 -4.63 -7.15 -15.52
CA GLN A 39 -3.17 -7.10 -15.38
C GLN A 39 -2.78 -6.38 -14.08
N ARG A 40 -3.45 -5.27 -13.76
CA ARG A 40 -3.25 -4.54 -12.50
C ARG A 40 -3.54 -5.42 -11.29
N ALA A 41 -4.66 -6.14 -11.29
CA ALA A 41 -5.03 -7.06 -10.21
C ALA A 41 -3.98 -8.16 -10.00
N ARG A 42 -3.44 -8.73 -11.09
CA ARG A 42 -2.35 -9.71 -11.05
C ARG A 42 -1.07 -9.11 -10.49
N ALA A 43 -0.66 -7.92 -10.95
CA ALA A 43 0.52 -7.23 -10.41
C ALA A 43 0.40 -6.95 -8.91
N ILE A 44 -0.75 -6.46 -8.48
CA ILE A 44 -1.03 -6.20 -7.07
C ILE A 44 -1.01 -7.52 -6.26
N SER A 45 -1.57 -8.59 -6.82
CA SER A 45 -1.55 -9.93 -6.23
C SER A 45 -0.10 -10.45 -6.07
N ASP A 46 0.74 -10.28 -7.08
CA ASP A 46 2.15 -10.68 -7.04
C ASP A 46 2.91 -9.88 -5.96
N ILE A 47 2.68 -8.57 -5.86
CA ILE A 47 3.30 -7.73 -4.82
C ILE A 47 2.83 -8.15 -3.43
N ALA A 48 1.52 -8.30 -3.21
CA ALA A 48 0.96 -8.71 -1.91
C ALA A 48 1.37 -10.14 -1.49
N SER A 49 1.89 -10.93 -2.43
CA SER A 49 2.42 -12.28 -2.21
C SER A 49 3.92 -12.31 -1.91
N ILE A 50 4.62 -11.16 -1.98
CA ILE A 50 6.03 -11.07 -1.58
C ILE A 50 6.16 -11.52 -0.12
N GLU A 51 7.08 -12.44 0.13
CA GLU A 51 7.38 -12.92 1.48
C GLU A 51 7.86 -11.75 2.34
N VAL A 52 7.19 -11.55 3.47
CA VAL A 52 7.56 -10.52 4.43
C VAL A 52 8.64 -11.08 5.34
N PRO A 53 9.78 -10.38 5.52
CA PRO A 53 10.80 -10.80 6.48
C PRO A 53 10.22 -10.99 7.88
N LEU A 54 10.72 -11.99 8.60
CA LEU A 54 10.38 -12.17 10.02
C LEU A 54 10.82 -10.94 10.82
N ASP A 55 10.05 -10.62 11.87
CA ASP A 55 10.35 -9.54 12.82
C ASP A 55 10.44 -8.13 12.21
N ILE A 56 9.80 -7.90 11.06
CA ILE A 56 9.74 -6.55 10.48
C ILE A 56 8.75 -5.65 11.24
N SER A 57 9.20 -4.44 11.57
CA SER A 57 8.34 -3.37 12.06
C SER A 57 7.42 -2.86 10.94
N PRO A 58 6.20 -2.39 11.27
CA PRO A 58 5.31 -1.82 10.27
C PRO A 58 5.88 -0.52 9.69
N GLY A 59 5.94 -0.41 8.37
CA GLY A 59 6.58 0.72 7.69
C GLY A 59 7.25 0.36 6.38
N PRO A 60 7.99 1.30 5.75
CA PRO A 60 8.71 1.06 4.51
C PRO A 60 9.86 0.06 4.69
N VAL A 61 10.32 -0.49 3.57
CA VAL A 61 11.50 -1.35 3.54
C VAL A 61 12.71 -0.57 4.10
N GLY A 62 13.36 -1.11 5.13
CA GLY A 62 14.47 -0.44 5.82
C GLY A 62 14.08 0.40 7.04
N GLY A 63 12.78 0.49 7.36
CA GLY A 63 12.27 1.23 8.51
C GLY A 63 11.99 2.71 8.22
N GLY A 64 11.32 3.38 9.15
CA GLY A 64 10.86 4.77 9.03
C GLY A 64 9.35 4.92 9.10
N CYS A 65 8.88 6.14 8.86
CA CYS A 65 7.46 6.46 8.91
C CYS A 65 6.68 5.78 7.79
N ILE A 66 5.42 5.42 8.07
CA ILE A 66 4.54 4.78 7.10
C ILE A 66 4.15 5.79 6.02
N HIS A 67 4.40 5.46 4.75
CA HIS A 67 4.03 6.30 3.60
C HIS A 67 2.75 5.81 2.94
N MET A 68 1.63 6.52 3.13
CA MET A 68 0.36 6.14 2.53
C MET A 68 -0.59 7.35 2.43
N THR A 69 -0.63 7.97 1.26
CA THR A 69 -1.29 9.27 0.99
C THR A 69 -2.80 9.26 1.20
N ASN A 70 -3.44 8.11 1.08
CA ASN A 70 -4.87 7.98 1.33
C ASN A 70 -5.20 7.73 2.81
N PHE A 71 -4.19 7.54 3.67
CA PHE A 71 -4.41 7.28 5.09
C PHE A 71 -3.89 8.37 6.05
N TRP A 72 -2.75 9.00 5.74
CA TRP A 72 -2.25 10.14 6.51
C TRP A 72 -2.46 11.42 5.70
N ASP A 73 -2.68 12.56 6.36
CA ASP A 73 -2.98 13.82 5.66
C ASP A 73 -1.81 14.35 4.84
N ASP A 74 -0.62 14.36 5.43
CA ASP A 74 0.62 14.63 4.71
C ASP A 74 1.14 13.41 3.95
N GLY A 75 0.37 12.33 3.97
CA GLY A 75 0.68 11.04 3.34
C GLY A 75 1.83 10.27 3.97
N ILE A 76 2.26 10.68 5.17
CA ILE A 76 3.27 10.02 5.98
C ILE A 76 2.84 10.03 7.46
N SER A 77 3.19 9.01 8.24
CA SER A 77 2.98 9.05 9.68
C SER A 77 3.94 10.01 10.39
N ASP A 78 3.49 10.62 11.49
CA ASP A 78 4.32 11.53 12.31
C ASP A 78 5.47 10.81 13.03
N VAL A 79 5.34 9.51 13.22
CA VAL A 79 6.28 8.67 13.96
C VAL A 79 6.47 7.33 13.27
N ASP A 80 7.63 6.74 13.54
CA ASP A 80 7.93 5.34 13.28
C ASP A 80 7.21 4.47 14.32
N TYR A 81 6.82 3.25 13.93
CA TYR A 81 6.20 2.29 14.83
C TYR A 81 7.13 1.09 15.03
N PRO A 82 7.71 0.90 16.22
CA PRO A 82 8.62 -0.22 16.48
C PRO A 82 7.94 -1.59 16.33
N SER A 83 6.63 -1.66 16.59
CA SER A 83 5.86 -2.89 16.49
C SER A 83 4.44 -2.66 15.96
N ILE A 84 3.81 -3.75 15.53
CA ILE A 84 2.39 -3.76 15.14
C ILE A 84 1.50 -3.36 16.33
N GLN A 85 1.90 -3.70 17.56
CA GLN A 85 1.20 -3.36 18.79
C GLN A 85 1.25 -1.85 19.05
N ASP A 86 2.37 -1.18 18.76
CA ASP A 86 2.49 0.27 18.88
C ASP A 86 1.58 0.99 17.88
N LEU A 87 1.54 0.50 16.62
CA LEU A 87 0.63 1.00 15.59
C LEU A 87 -0.84 0.83 16.00
N ALA A 88 -1.24 -0.37 16.43
CA ALA A 88 -2.60 -0.63 16.91
C ALA A 88 -2.94 0.24 18.13
N GLY A 89 -2.01 0.38 19.08
CA GLY A 89 -2.17 1.21 20.27
C GLY A 89 -2.38 2.68 19.93
N HIS A 90 -1.62 3.21 18.97
CA HIS A 90 -1.81 4.58 18.50
C HIS A 90 -3.18 4.76 17.83
N LEU A 91 -3.53 3.92 16.85
CA LEU A 91 -4.81 4.05 16.15
C LEU A 91 -6.00 3.92 17.10
N ASN A 92 -5.93 3.04 18.10
CA ASN A 92 -6.95 2.95 19.15
C ASN A 92 -7.05 4.22 19.99
N ARG A 93 -5.92 4.87 20.36
CA ARG A 93 -5.96 6.18 21.05
C ARG A 93 -6.62 7.26 20.18
N VAL A 94 -6.34 7.27 18.88
CA VAL A 94 -7.01 8.18 17.93
C VAL A 94 -8.53 7.94 17.95
N LEU A 95 -8.97 6.68 17.89
CA LEU A 95 -10.39 6.33 17.98
C LEU A 95 -11.02 6.75 19.32
N GLU A 96 -10.32 6.55 20.44
CA GLU A 96 -10.76 6.96 21.78
C GLU A 96 -10.89 8.48 21.93
N VAL A 97 -10.07 9.27 21.24
CA VAL A 97 -10.16 10.73 21.29
C VAL A 97 -11.25 11.25 20.37
N PHE A 98 -11.34 10.70 19.16
CA PHE A 98 -12.04 11.35 18.06
C PHE A 98 -13.28 10.62 17.55
N ALA A 99 -13.43 9.34 17.87
CA ALA A 99 -14.60 8.52 17.51
C ALA A 99 -15.44 8.16 18.74
N ARG A 100 -15.33 8.90 19.85
CA ARG A 100 -16.00 8.66 21.15
C ARG A 100 -17.50 8.34 21.07
N HIS A 101 -18.19 8.89 20.08
CA HIS A 101 -19.63 8.71 19.91
C HIS A 101 -20.00 7.51 19.01
N ARG A 102 -19.02 6.84 18.40
CA ARG A 102 -19.21 5.66 17.58
C ARG A 102 -18.81 4.43 18.41
N LYS A 103 -19.70 3.44 18.47
CA LYS A 103 -19.35 2.11 18.99
C LYS A 103 -18.56 1.39 17.90
N LEU A 104 -17.24 1.48 17.98
CA LEU A 104 -16.31 0.78 17.10
C LEU A 104 -15.53 -0.24 17.91
N ASP A 105 -15.25 -1.39 17.31
CA ASP A 105 -14.35 -2.36 17.89
C ASP A 105 -12.93 -1.79 17.94
N ARG A 106 -12.15 -2.23 18.93
CA ARG A 106 -10.74 -1.90 19.00
C ARG A 106 -10.01 -2.56 17.85
N ILE A 107 -9.07 -1.83 17.27
CA ILE A 107 -8.16 -2.38 16.28
C ILE A 107 -7.24 -3.38 16.95
N ASP A 108 -7.20 -4.61 16.41
CA ASP A 108 -6.26 -5.66 16.81
C ASP A 108 -5.72 -6.39 15.58
N PHE A 109 -4.42 -6.23 15.34
CA PHE A 109 -3.72 -6.81 14.19
C PHE A 109 -3.03 -8.15 14.52
N SER A 110 -3.16 -8.67 15.73
CA SER A 110 -2.44 -9.87 16.19
C SER A 110 -2.67 -11.13 15.33
N HIS A 111 -3.81 -11.20 14.65
CA HIS A 111 -4.20 -12.30 13.76
C HIS A 111 -4.14 -11.93 12.27
N GLU A 112 -3.67 -10.72 11.95
CA GLU A 112 -3.49 -10.31 10.56
C GLU A 112 -2.11 -10.68 10.06
N ARG A 113 -2.08 -11.11 8.79
CA ARG A 113 -0.83 -11.30 8.08
C ARG A 113 -0.27 -9.93 7.68
N MET A 114 1.05 -9.78 7.86
CA MET A 114 1.80 -8.68 7.27
C MET A 114 1.98 -8.91 5.77
N VAL A 115 1.78 -7.87 4.96
CA VAL A 115 1.89 -7.93 3.50
C VAL A 115 2.74 -6.79 2.98
N CYS A 116 3.36 -7.01 1.81
CA CYS A 116 3.90 -5.90 1.02
C CYS A 116 2.73 -5.08 0.45
N CYS A 117 2.44 -3.96 1.12
CA CYS A 117 1.30 -3.11 0.87
C CYS A 117 1.68 -2.02 -0.14
N TYR A 118 1.28 -2.20 -1.39
CA TYR A 118 1.42 -1.22 -2.46
C TYR A 118 0.13 -0.40 -2.58
N THR A 119 0.15 0.84 -2.12
CA THR A 119 -1.07 1.65 -1.93
C THR A 119 -1.32 2.69 -3.02
N ASP A 120 -0.32 2.99 -3.86
CA ASP A 120 -0.43 3.95 -4.96
C ASP A 120 -0.94 3.30 -6.25
N LEU A 121 -2.22 2.89 -6.21
CA LEU A 121 -2.83 2.04 -7.24
C LEU A 121 -3.22 2.79 -8.53
N LYS A 122 -2.72 4.01 -8.77
CA LYS A 122 -3.03 4.78 -9.97
C LYS A 122 -2.70 3.99 -11.24
N LYS A 123 -3.60 4.03 -12.23
CA LYS A 123 -3.43 3.33 -13.51
C LYS A 123 -2.10 3.67 -14.20
N ALA A 124 -1.68 4.93 -14.11
CA ALA A 124 -0.42 5.41 -14.70
C ALA A 124 0.85 4.73 -14.14
N HIS A 125 0.78 4.01 -13.02
CA HIS A 125 1.91 3.27 -12.48
C HIS A 125 2.04 1.85 -13.03
N PHE A 126 1.04 1.36 -13.76
CA PHE A 126 1.01 0.03 -14.37
C PHE A 126 1.06 0.15 -15.88
N LEU A 127 2.21 -0.16 -16.45
CA LEU A 127 2.54 0.11 -17.84
C LEU A 127 2.83 -1.21 -18.56
N VAL A 128 2.48 -1.28 -19.83
CA VAL A 128 2.75 -2.44 -20.69
C VAL A 128 3.62 -1.95 -21.84
N ASP A 129 4.72 -2.64 -22.09
CA ASP A 129 5.58 -2.34 -23.24
C ASP A 129 5.09 -3.04 -24.52
N ALA A 130 5.78 -2.79 -25.63
CA ALA A 130 5.41 -3.35 -26.94
C ALA A 130 5.49 -4.88 -27.00
N ASP A 131 6.25 -5.52 -26.08
CA ASP A 131 6.38 -6.97 -25.98
C ASP A 131 5.31 -7.58 -25.05
N GLY A 132 4.43 -6.75 -24.47
CA GLY A 132 3.37 -7.17 -23.56
C GLY A 132 3.84 -7.39 -22.12
N GLN A 133 5.08 -7.02 -21.79
CA GLN A 133 5.60 -7.13 -20.42
C GLN A 133 4.98 -6.06 -19.53
N LEU A 134 4.52 -6.49 -18.36
CA LEU A 134 3.91 -5.62 -17.35
C LEU A 134 4.99 -5.02 -16.45
N TRP A 135 4.97 -3.69 -16.36
CA TRP A 135 5.84 -2.88 -15.53
C TRP A 135 5.04 -2.20 -14.43
N VAL A 136 5.58 -2.18 -13.23
CA VAL A 136 5.04 -1.43 -12.09
C VAL A 136 6.07 -0.40 -11.66
N SER A 137 5.63 0.82 -11.34
CA SER A 137 6.47 1.92 -10.88
C SER A 137 5.94 2.53 -9.58
N ALA A 138 6.51 3.64 -9.11
CA ALA A 138 6.03 4.40 -7.95
C ALA A 138 6.01 3.63 -6.60
N PHE A 139 7.11 2.95 -6.27
CA PHE A 139 7.26 2.18 -5.03
C PHE A 139 7.44 3.02 -3.75
N ARG A 140 7.34 4.36 -3.82
CA ARG A 140 7.55 5.25 -2.66
C ARG A 140 6.58 4.99 -1.50
N GLN A 141 5.37 4.49 -1.80
CA GLN A 141 4.34 4.23 -0.80
C GLN A 141 4.21 2.74 -0.43
N VAL A 142 5.26 1.96 -0.71
CA VAL A 142 5.29 0.54 -0.33
C VAL A 142 5.72 0.40 1.11
N ASN A 143 4.91 -0.31 1.88
CA ASN A 143 5.16 -0.58 3.29
C ASN A 143 4.86 -2.06 3.59
N PHE A 144 5.48 -2.62 4.61
CA PHE A 144 4.99 -3.83 5.26
C PHE A 144 3.96 -3.43 6.31
N LEU A 145 2.70 -3.82 6.10
CA LEU A 145 1.59 -3.48 6.98
C LEU A 145 0.63 -4.67 7.12
N PRO A 146 -0.23 -4.68 8.16
CA PRO A 146 -1.34 -5.62 8.25
C PRO A 146 -2.22 -5.56 6.99
N GLU A 147 -2.69 -6.70 6.49
CA GLU A 147 -3.41 -6.80 5.21
C GLU A 147 -4.65 -5.89 5.10
N THR A 148 -5.26 -5.50 6.23
CA THR A 148 -6.36 -4.54 6.24
C THR A 148 -5.98 -3.18 5.65
N PHE A 149 -4.73 -2.74 5.76
CA PHE A 149 -4.29 -1.48 5.12
C PHE A 149 -4.35 -1.59 3.60
N MET A 150 -3.97 -2.73 3.03
CA MET A 150 -4.05 -2.98 1.60
C MET A 150 -5.51 -3.02 1.13
N TYR A 151 -6.38 -3.71 1.88
CA TYR A 151 -7.81 -3.75 1.60
C TYR A 151 -8.45 -2.36 1.72
N PHE A 152 -8.06 -1.59 2.73
CA PHE A 152 -8.46 -0.20 2.90
C PHE A 152 -8.07 0.63 1.68
N ALA A 153 -6.83 0.51 1.19
CA ALA A 153 -6.37 1.26 0.03
C ALA A 153 -7.21 0.99 -1.21
N LEU A 154 -7.51 -0.29 -1.49
CA LEU A 154 -8.41 -0.70 -2.57
C LEU A 154 -9.82 -0.11 -2.38
N SER A 155 -10.43 -0.31 -1.21
CA SER A 155 -11.80 0.15 -0.94
C SER A 155 -11.98 1.68 -0.98
N LYS A 156 -10.97 2.46 -0.58
CA LYS A 156 -11.03 3.93 -0.64
C LYS A 156 -10.81 4.49 -2.02
N GLN A 157 -10.17 3.74 -2.90
CA GLN A 157 -10.00 4.22 -4.27
C GLN A 157 -11.31 4.28 -5.04
N LEU A 158 -12.35 3.49 -4.71
CA LEU A 158 -13.62 3.34 -5.47
C LEU A 158 -14.27 4.62 -6.03
N VAL A 159 -13.94 5.80 -5.51
CA VAL A 159 -14.44 7.10 -5.98
C VAL A 159 -13.56 7.72 -7.09
N SER A 160 -12.39 7.14 -7.36
CA SER A 160 -11.40 7.57 -8.36
C SER A 160 -11.59 6.84 -9.69
N ARG A 161 -11.33 7.53 -10.80
CA ARG A 161 -11.27 6.94 -12.15
C ARG A 161 -10.16 5.90 -12.30
N ASP A 162 -9.17 5.96 -11.41
CA ASP A 162 -8.04 5.04 -11.36
C ASP A 162 -8.28 3.80 -10.51
N SER A 163 -9.45 3.65 -9.89
CA SER A 163 -9.76 2.49 -9.03
C SER A 163 -9.53 1.17 -9.75
N LEU A 164 -9.11 0.16 -8.99
CA LEU A 164 -9.34 -1.22 -9.41
C LEU A 164 -10.82 -1.56 -9.14
N PRO A 165 -11.57 -2.10 -10.11
CA PRO A 165 -12.96 -2.47 -9.88
C PRO A 165 -13.13 -3.58 -8.81
N PRO A 166 -14.18 -3.55 -7.96
CA PRO A 166 -14.39 -4.52 -6.88
C PRO A 166 -14.35 -5.99 -7.30
N GLU A 167 -14.79 -6.31 -8.52
CA GLU A 167 -14.80 -7.68 -9.04
C GLU A 167 -13.41 -8.32 -9.13
N TYR A 168 -12.34 -7.51 -9.14
CA TYR A 168 -10.97 -8.00 -9.15
C TYR A 168 -10.37 -8.20 -7.75
N TYR A 169 -11.06 -7.77 -6.68
CA TYR A 169 -10.48 -7.82 -5.32
C TYR A 169 -10.22 -9.26 -4.87
N GLY A 170 -11.08 -10.20 -5.28
CA GLY A 170 -10.92 -11.63 -4.98
C GLY A 170 -9.69 -12.28 -5.62
N MET A 171 -8.99 -11.59 -6.54
CA MET A 171 -7.73 -12.06 -7.12
C MET A 171 -6.51 -11.73 -6.27
N ILE A 172 -6.63 -10.78 -5.35
CA ILE A 172 -5.55 -10.32 -4.49
C ILE A 172 -5.66 -11.14 -3.19
N PRO A 173 -4.58 -11.80 -2.74
CA PRO A 173 -4.62 -12.68 -1.57
C PRO A 173 -4.58 -11.85 -0.30
N ILE A 174 -5.62 -11.05 -0.07
CA ILE A 174 -5.84 -10.25 1.14
C ILE A 174 -7.31 -10.40 1.52
N THR A 175 -7.63 -10.32 2.82
CA THR A 175 -9.00 -10.43 3.28
C THR A 175 -9.49 -9.11 3.87
N SER A 176 -10.80 -8.88 3.77
CA SER A 176 -11.42 -7.84 4.60
C SER A 176 -11.46 -8.37 6.03
N THR A 177 -10.89 -7.62 6.97
CA THR A 177 -10.92 -7.99 8.38
C THR A 177 -11.96 -7.17 9.14
N GLN A 178 -12.20 -7.55 10.40
CA GLN A 178 -13.03 -6.77 11.33
C GLN A 178 -12.48 -5.35 11.56
N ASN A 179 -11.18 -5.12 11.35
CA ASN A 179 -10.54 -3.84 11.62
C ASN A 179 -10.87 -2.76 10.58
N LEU A 180 -11.44 -3.11 9.41
CA LEU A 180 -11.63 -2.17 8.31
C LEU A 180 -12.48 -0.94 8.68
N GLN A 181 -13.54 -1.12 9.47
CA GLN A 181 -14.41 -0.02 9.90
C GLN A 181 -13.70 0.92 10.87
N ALA A 182 -13.02 0.34 11.87
CA ALA A 182 -12.25 1.09 12.85
C ALA A 182 -11.07 1.82 12.18
N LEU A 183 -10.35 1.16 11.29
CA LEU A 183 -9.26 1.74 10.50
C LEU A 183 -9.76 2.90 9.63
N SER A 184 -10.93 2.75 9.00
CA SER A 184 -11.56 3.83 8.24
C SER A 184 -11.96 5.03 9.09
N ALA A 185 -12.36 4.82 10.35
CA ALA A 185 -12.65 5.90 11.27
C ALA A 185 -11.37 6.59 11.75
N ALA A 186 -10.30 5.83 12.03
CA ALA A 186 -9.01 6.38 12.43
C ALA A 186 -8.42 7.31 11.35
N ARG A 187 -8.58 6.95 10.06
CA ARG A 187 -8.24 7.84 8.94
C ARG A 187 -8.88 9.23 9.04
N LEU A 188 -10.20 9.26 9.22
CA LEU A 188 -10.97 10.50 9.11
C LEU A 188 -10.57 11.55 10.15
N VAL A 189 -9.81 11.14 11.18
CA VAL A 189 -9.40 12.04 12.25
C VAL A 189 -7.90 12.11 12.49
N SER A 190 -7.11 11.28 11.81
CA SER A 190 -5.66 11.51 11.64
C SER A 190 -5.36 12.64 10.63
N GLY A 191 -6.38 13.41 10.28
CA GLY A 191 -6.33 14.52 9.34
C GLY A 191 -6.90 15.84 9.87
N ARG A 192 -6.72 16.05 11.17
CA ARG A 192 -7.10 17.27 11.88
C ARG A 192 -6.05 17.64 12.90
#